data_AF-A6UX53-F1
#
_entry.id   AF-A6UX53-F1
#
_cell.length_a   1.000
_cell.length_b   1.000
_cell.length_c   1.000
_cell.angle_alpha   90.00
_cell.angle_beta   90.00
_cell.angle_gamma   90.00
#
_symmetry.space_group_name_H-M   'P 1'
#
loop_
_entity.id
_entity.type
_entity.pdbx_description
1 polymer ?
#
loop_
_entity_poly.entity_id
_entity_poly.type
_entity_poly.pdbx_seq_one_letter_code
_entity_poly.pdbx_strand_id
1 'polypeptide(L)'
;MNRELHKKIYSPRIYRKIEFIVLLCTLEIIISFVISTYNPPYEALLFKLDFFSISFLTFEFIYRFVGSKNKTKFFKDKYNLIDAFVIVAFIMYLLEATLTHVIVSLRIINAVRVLMVLRAIKFKELRLSNETINFITIFTFSFILSCFIWLVEHEVNPGINNFGDAFYFTVVSLTTIGYGDITPMTSEGKLIIVLAVLYVISGLVSKAKGFLHEEHRLYYENKKIKKKIS
;
A
#
# COMPACT_ATOMS: atom_id res chain seq x y z
N MET A 1 18.42 27.94 7.03
CA MET A 1 19.05 27.09 6.00
C MET A 1 18.79 27.68 4.62
N ASN A 2 19.85 27.83 3.83
CA ASN A 2 19.98 28.82 2.75
C ASN A 2 19.04 28.55 1.55
N ARG A 3 18.34 29.58 1.04
CA ARG A 3 17.44 29.50 -0.14
C ARG A 3 18.13 28.88 -1.37
N GLU A 4 19.45 28.98 -1.45
CA GLU A 4 20.26 28.43 -2.53
C GLU A 4 20.44 26.91 -2.47
N LEU A 5 20.60 26.31 -1.27
CA LEU A 5 20.67 24.85 -1.10
C LEU A 5 19.34 24.18 -1.50
N HIS A 6 18.21 24.81 -1.14
CA HIS A 6 16.89 24.33 -1.53
C HIS A 6 16.63 24.45 -3.05
N LYS A 7 17.20 25.45 -3.74
CA LYS A 7 17.08 25.58 -5.21
C LYS A 7 18.04 24.67 -5.99
N LYS A 8 19.25 24.41 -5.47
CA LYS A 8 20.29 23.63 -6.16
C LYS A 8 20.01 22.11 -6.13
N ILE A 9 19.41 21.61 -5.06
CA ILE A 9 19.04 20.19 -4.91
C ILE A 9 17.66 19.89 -5.53
N TYR A 10 16.74 20.85 -5.53
CA TYR A 10 15.51 20.78 -6.35
C TYR A 10 15.74 21.12 -7.83
N SER A 11 16.90 20.74 -8.38
CA SER A 11 16.94 20.56 -9.82
C SER A 11 15.98 19.39 -10.14
N PRO A 12 15.11 19.51 -11.15
CA PRO A 12 14.12 18.47 -11.47
C PRO A 12 14.74 17.09 -11.74
N ARG A 13 16.05 17.01 -12.01
CA ARG A 13 16.79 15.77 -12.26
C ARG A 13 17.20 15.05 -10.97
N ILE A 14 17.68 15.78 -9.95
CA ILE A 14 18.13 15.18 -8.68
C ILE A 14 16.92 14.69 -7.89
N TYR A 15 15.85 15.49 -7.85
CA TYR A 15 14.61 15.11 -7.19
C TYR A 15 14.05 13.78 -7.72
N ARG A 16 13.97 13.62 -9.05
CA ARG A 16 13.53 12.36 -9.68
C ARG A 16 14.40 11.16 -9.34
N LYS A 17 15.72 11.34 -9.22
CA LYS A 17 16.63 10.25 -8.80
C LYS A 17 16.36 9.82 -7.37
N ILE A 18 16.14 10.76 -6.45
CA ILE A 18 15.80 10.46 -5.06
C ILE A 18 14.47 9.72 -4.99
N GLU A 19 13.44 10.18 -5.68
CA GLU A 19 12.15 9.49 -5.72
C GLU A 19 12.26 8.07 -6.26
N PHE A 20 13.07 7.85 -7.29
CA PHE A 20 13.32 6.51 -7.83
C PHE A 20 14.00 5.59 -6.81
N ILE A 21 14.99 6.08 -6.06
CA ILE A 21 15.64 5.30 -5.00
C ILE A 21 14.67 4.99 -3.86
N VAL A 22 13.85 5.96 -3.45
CA VAL A 22 12.79 5.76 -2.45
C VAL A 22 11.82 4.65 -2.87
N LEU A 23 11.46 4.60 -4.16
CA LEU A 23 10.62 3.55 -4.72
C LEU A 23 11.31 2.19 -4.65
N LEU A 24 12.59 2.09 -5.03
CA LEU A 24 13.36 0.85 -4.94
C LEU A 24 13.46 0.33 -3.50
N CYS A 25 13.75 1.21 -2.54
CA CYS A 25 13.74 0.86 -1.11
C CYS A 25 12.36 0.36 -0.66
N THR A 26 11.28 0.98 -1.15
CA THR A 26 9.91 0.56 -0.82
C THR A 26 9.62 -0.85 -1.38
N LEU A 27 10.00 -1.13 -2.63
CA LEU A 27 9.83 -2.45 -3.23
C LEU A 27 10.65 -3.52 -2.51
N GLU A 28 11.89 -3.19 -2.16
CA GLU A 28 12.76 -4.07 -1.39
C GLU A 28 12.13 -4.44 -0.04
N ILE A 29 11.64 -3.46 0.74
CA ILE A 29 10.94 -3.71 2.01
C ILE A 29 9.72 -4.63 1.82
N ILE A 30 8.95 -4.45 0.75
CA ILE A 30 7.78 -5.28 0.47
C ILE A 30 8.21 -6.72 0.15
N ILE A 31 9.24 -6.89 -0.67
CA ILE A 31 9.78 -8.21 -1.03
C ILE A 31 10.36 -8.91 0.20
N SER A 32 11.14 -8.18 1.00
CA SER A 32 11.70 -8.63 2.27
C SER A 32 10.60 -9.13 3.21
N PHE A 33 9.51 -8.37 3.35
CA PHE A 33 8.34 -8.79 4.14
C PHE A 33 7.74 -10.11 3.62
N VAL A 34 7.44 -10.20 2.31
CA VAL A 34 6.86 -11.43 1.74
C VAL A 34 7.76 -12.63 2.00
N ILE A 35 9.07 -12.50 1.74
CA ILE A 35 10.03 -13.58 1.95
C ILE A 35 10.11 -13.94 3.44
N SER A 36 10.06 -12.96 4.35
CA SER A 36 10.08 -13.23 5.80
C SER A 36 8.93 -14.11 6.27
N THR A 37 7.77 -14.10 5.59
CA THR A 37 6.63 -14.96 5.94
C THR A 37 6.86 -16.45 5.62
N TYR A 38 7.92 -16.78 4.88
CA TYR A 38 8.33 -18.14 4.57
C TYR A 38 9.40 -18.68 5.53
N ASN A 39 9.77 -17.93 6.58
CA ASN A 39 10.83 -18.29 7.56
C ASN A 39 12.13 -18.76 6.88
N PRO A 40 12.75 -17.91 6.03
CA PRO A 40 13.92 -18.28 5.26
C PRO A 40 15.17 -18.43 6.15
N PRO A 41 16.17 -19.23 5.76
CA PRO A 41 17.39 -19.39 6.56
C PRO A 41 18.29 -18.13 6.61
N TYR A 42 17.92 -17.04 5.94
CA TYR A 42 18.70 -15.80 5.80
C TYR A 42 17.97 -14.56 6.36
N GLU A 43 17.13 -14.73 7.39
CA GLU A 43 16.43 -13.63 8.08
C GLU A 43 17.35 -12.48 8.50
N ALA A 44 18.57 -12.78 8.97
CA ALA A 44 19.54 -11.76 9.37
C ALA A 44 19.98 -10.85 8.20
N LEU A 45 20.00 -11.37 6.97
CA LEU A 45 20.28 -10.57 5.78
C LEU A 45 19.11 -9.64 5.45
N LEU A 46 17.87 -10.16 5.51
CA LEU A 46 16.65 -9.37 5.29
C LEU A 46 16.55 -8.22 6.30
N PHE A 47 16.83 -8.48 7.57
CA PHE A 47 16.87 -7.46 8.61
C PHE A 47 17.88 -6.34 8.30
N LYS A 48 19.08 -6.69 7.82
CA LYS A 48 20.11 -5.70 7.45
C LYS A 48 19.68 -4.85 6.26
N LEU A 49 19.03 -5.44 5.27
CA LEU A 49 18.53 -4.73 4.10
C LEU A 49 17.38 -3.78 4.48
N ASP A 50 16.40 -4.27 5.25
CA ASP A 50 15.32 -3.47 5.82
C ASP A 50 15.85 -2.26 6.59
N PHE A 51 16.86 -2.48 7.44
CA PHE A 51 17.48 -1.41 8.23
C PHE A 51 18.11 -0.35 7.33
N PHE A 52 18.81 -0.75 6.27
CA PHE A 52 19.40 0.17 5.31
C PHE A 52 18.34 1.00 4.58
N SER A 53 17.32 0.33 4.03
CA SER A 53 16.23 0.99 3.30
C SER A 53 15.45 1.96 4.20
N ILE A 54 15.11 1.57 5.42
CA ILE A 54 14.36 2.43 6.33
C ILE A 54 15.21 3.59 6.86
N SER A 55 16.51 3.37 7.08
CA SER A 55 17.44 4.47 7.41
C SER A 55 17.43 5.52 6.30
N PHE A 56 17.55 5.10 5.04
CA PHE A 56 17.48 6.00 3.89
C PHE A 56 16.15 6.77 3.83
N LEU A 57 15.02 6.07 4.01
CA LEU A 57 13.68 6.70 4.04
C LEU A 57 13.54 7.71 5.18
N THR A 58 14.12 7.40 6.35
CA THR A 58 14.12 8.30 7.50
C THR A 58 14.91 9.57 7.22
N PHE A 59 16.10 9.46 6.61
CA PHE A 59 16.89 10.62 6.20
C PHE A 59 16.14 11.48 5.18
N GLU A 60 15.51 10.86 4.19
CA GLU A 60 14.72 11.56 3.17
C GLU A 60 13.52 12.28 3.81
N PHE A 61 12.81 11.63 4.74
CA PHE A 61 11.68 12.22 5.45
C PHE A 61 12.12 13.42 6.31
N ILE A 62 13.20 13.29 7.09
CA ILE A 62 13.74 14.39 7.91
C ILE A 62 14.17 15.55 7.01
N TYR A 63 14.83 15.26 5.90
CA TYR A 63 15.25 16.28 4.95
C TYR A 63 14.05 17.07 4.39
N ARG A 64 12.99 16.37 3.94
CA ARG A 64 11.74 17.01 3.49
C ARG A 64 11.06 17.79 4.60
N PHE A 65 11.04 17.25 5.81
CA PHE A 65 10.46 17.92 6.97
C PHE A 65 11.19 19.23 7.25
N VAL A 66 12.53 19.22 7.37
CA VAL A 66 13.34 20.42 7.65
C VAL A 66 13.21 21.46 6.54
N GLY A 67 13.22 21.03 5.27
CA GLY A 67 13.05 21.91 4.10
C GLY A 67 11.67 22.54 3.96
N SER A 68 10.63 21.95 4.56
CA SER A 68 9.26 22.47 4.44
C SER A 68 9.09 23.84 5.13
N LYS A 69 8.50 24.80 4.39
CA LYS A 69 8.21 26.16 4.89
C LYS A 69 7.13 26.20 5.97
N ASN A 70 6.19 25.25 5.93
CA ASN A 70 5.06 25.20 6.85
C ASN A 70 4.90 23.76 7.39
N LYS A 71 5.28 23.55 8.65
CA LYS A 71 5.31 22.24 9.30
C LYS A 71 3.92 21.65 9.51
N THR A 72 2.90 22.49 9.76
CA THR A 72 1.53 22.00 9.98
C THR A 72 0.91 21.52 8.67
N LYS A 73 1.19 22.21 7.55
CA LYS A 73 0.79 21.73 6.21
C LYS A 73 1.51 20.44 5.83
N PHE A 74 2.77 20.29 6.24
CA PHE A 74 3.55 19.07 5.99
C PHE A 74 2.91 17.84 6.63
N PHE A 75 2.49 17.93 7.91
CA PHE A 75 1.81 16.82 8.60
C PHE A 75 0.35 16.61 8.19
N LYS A 76 -0.29 17.57 7.50
CA LYS A 76 -1.63 17.36 6.92
C LYS A 76 -1.61 16.62 5.58
N ASP A 77 -0.43 16.45 4.98
CA ASP A 77 -0.27 15.66 3.76
C ASP A 77 -0.36 14.16 4.09
N LYS A 78 -1.36 13.48 3.51
CA LYS A 78 -1.64 12.05 3.71
C LYS A 78 -0.41 11.17 3.57
N TYR A 79 0.50 11.52 2.66
CA TYR A 79 1.64 10.68 2.33
C TYR A 79 2.85 10.90 3.24
N ASN A 80 2.97 12.10 3.83
CA ASN A 80 3.97 12.37 4.85
C ASN A 80 3.55 11.70 6.17
N LEU A 81 2.24 11.61 6.43
CA LEU A 81 1.72 10.82 7.55
C LEU A 81 2.06 9.34 7.40
N ILE A 82 1.83 8.74 6.22
CA ILE A 82 2.20 7.34 5.96
C ILE A 82 3.69 7.10 6.25
N ASP A 83 4.56 8.02 5.82
CA ASP A 83 6.00 7.88 6.11
C ASP A 83 6.34 7.97 7.59
N ALA A 84 5.77 8.95 8.28
CA ALA A 84 5.97 9.12 9.70
C ALA A 84 5.55 7.85 10.45
N PHE A 85 4.39 7.28 10.08
CA PHE A 85 3.92 6.02 10.65
C PHE A 85 4.90 4.88 10.42
N VAL A 86 5.47 4.74 9.23
CA VAL A 86 6.43 3.64 8.93
C VAL A 86 7.76 3.82 9.65
N ILE A 87 8.24 5.06 9.79
CA ILE A 87 9.47 5.33 10.54
C ILE A 87 9.27 5.02 12.03
N VAL A 88 8.15 5.48 12.61
CA VAL A 88 7.80 5.19 14.01
C VAL A 88 7.67 3.69 14.23
N ALA A 89 6.97 3.02 13.32
CA ALA A 89 6.84 1.58 13.26
C ALA A 89 8.20 0.87 13.38
N PHE A 90 9.16 1.24 12.52
CA PHE A 90 10.48 0.63 12.52
C PHE A 90 11.29 0.91 13.80
N ILE A 91 11.20 2.12 14.35
CA ILE A 91 11.86 2.46 15.62
C ILE A 91 11.34 1.57 16.75
N MET A 92 10.02 1.32 16.79
CA MET A 92 9.44 0.40 17.77
C MET A 92 9.97 -1.03 17.61
N TYR A 93 10.11 -1.51 16.37
CA TYR A 93 10.71 -2.81 16.08
C TYR A 93 12.19 -2.91 16.54
N LEU A 94 12.99 -1.87 16.33
CA LEU A 94 14.38 -1.79 16.81
C LEU A 94 14.50 -1.79 18.33
N LEU A 95 13.59 -1.09 19.01
CA LEU A 95 13.53 -1.05 20.48
C LEU A 95 13.18 -2.41 21.06
N GLU A 96 12.24 -3.13 20.46
CA GLU A 96 11.88 -4.50 20.88
C GLU A 96 13.06 -5.47 20.72
N ALA A 97 13.75 -5.42 19.57
CA ALA A 97 14.90 -6.27 19.28
C ALA A 97 16.07 -6.09 20.26
N THR A 98 16.13 -4.96 20.98
CA THR A 98 17.20 -4.64 21.94
C THR A 98 16.81 -4.85 23.41
N LEU A 99 15.53 -4.74 23.75
CA LEU A 99 15.08 -4.73 25.16
C LEU A 99 14.46 -6.05 25.65
N THR A 100 13.94 -6.91 24.78
CA THR A 100 13.24 -8.14 25.20
C THR A 100 13.40 -9.27 24.17
N HIS A 101 14.05 -10.38 24.56
CA HIS A 101 14.10 -11.64 23.80
C HIS A 101 12.75 -12.38 23.71
N VAL A 102 11.61 -11.71 23.94
CA VAL A 102 10.27 -12.32 24.05
C VAL A 102 9.27 -11.64 23.10
N ILE A 103 9.23 -12.13 21.86
CA ILE A 103 8.07 -12.67 21.11
C ILE A 103 6.82 -11.75 20.88
N VAL A 104 6.68 -11.31 19.61
CA VAL A 104 5.51 -11.40 18.69
C VAL A 104 4.53 -10.24 18.50
N SER A 105 4.41 -9.25 19.38
CA SER A 105 3.30 -8.27 19.23
C SER A 105 3.51 -7.16 18.19
N LEU A 106 4.72 -6.94 17.67
CA LEU A 106 4.97 -5.90 16.67
C LEU A 106 4.94 -6.40 15.22
N ARG A 107 4.51 -7.64 14.91
CA ARG A 107 4.30 -8.02 13.48
C ARG A 107 3.24 -7.16 12.78
N ILE A 108 2.29 -6.60 13.54
CA ILE A 108 1.30 -5.61 13.07
C ILE A 108 2.00 -4.38 12.45
N ILE A 109 3.17 -4.02 12.96
CA ILE A 109 3.97 -2.89 12.48
C ILE A 109 4.51 -3.14 11.07
N ASN A 110 4.78 -4.39 10.71
CA ASN A 110 5.16 -4.75 9.34
C ASN A 110 3.98 -4.58 8.37
N ALA A 111 2.74 -4.79 8.82
CA ALA A 111 1.54 -4.52 8.02
C ALA A 111 1.30 -3.01 7.77
N VAL A 112 1.90 -2.11 8.56
CA VAL A 112 1.90 -0.66 8.26
C VAL A 112 2.82 -0.33 7.08
N ARG A 113 3.90 -1.11 6.88
CA ARG A 113 4.85 -0.91 5.75
C ARG A 113 4.15 -1.11 4.40
N VAL A 114 3.13 -1.95 4.35
CA VAL A 114 2.28 -2.19 3.18
C VAL A 114 1.53 -0.94 2.70
N LEU A 115 1.22 0.00 3.61
CA LEU A 115 0.66 1.31 3.24
C LEU A 115 1.65 2.15 2.41
N MET A 116 2.95 1.83 2.42
CA MET A 116 3.93 2.48 1.56
C MET A 116 3.71 2.22 0.08
N VAL A 117 3.05 1.13 -0.30
CA VAL A 117 2.77 0.88 -1.72
C VAL A 117 1.81 1.94 -2.30
N LEU A 118 0.99 2.57 -1.45
CA LEU A 118 0.16 3.72 -1.83
C LEU A 118 0.99 4.94 -2.26
N ARG A 119 2.29 4.95 -1.95
CA ARG A 119 3.23 5.99 -2.40
C ARG A 119 3.62 5.81 -3.86
N ALA A 120 3.60 4.59 -4.40
CA ALA A 120 3.82 4.35 -5.83
C ALA A 120 2.75 5.07 -6.69
N ILE A 121 1.55 5.28 -6.15
CA ILE A 121 0.47 6.05 -6.79
C ILE A 121 0.85 7.53 -6.98
N LYS A 122 1.81 8.06 -6.22
CA LYS A 122 2.34 9.42 -6.43
C LYS A 122 3.10 9.59 -7.74
N PHE A 123 3.59 8.50 -8.35
CA PHE A 123 4.19 8.54 -9.68
C PHE A 123 3.13 8.74 -10.78
N LYS A 124 2.14 9.62 -10.53
CA LYS A 124 1.18 10.15 -11.50
C LYS A 124 1.86 10.86 -12.69
N GLU A 125 3.17 11.08 -12.65
CA GLU A 125 3.95 11.52 -13.81
C GLU A 125 4.14 10.41 -14.86
N LEU A 126 3.96 9.14 -14.48
CA LEU A 126 3.79 8.08 -15.47
C LEU A 126 2.42 8.31 -16.11
N ARG A 127 2.40 8.61 -17.42
CA ARG A 127 1.19 8.69 -18.25
C ARG A 127 0.55 7.31 -18.40
N LEU A 128 0.17 6.70 -17.29
CA LEU A 128 -0.48 5.40 -17.24
C LEU A 128 -1.92 5.56 -17.72
N SER A 129 -2.42 4.55 -18.42
CA SER A 129 -3.83 4.47 -18.73
C SER A 129 -4.65 4.34 -17.45
N ASN A 130 -5.90 4.81 -17.48
CA ASN A 130 -6.85 4.63 -16.37
C ASN A 130 -6.95 3.16 -15.96
N GLU A 131 -6.81 2.25 -16.92
CA GLU A 131 -6.93 0.81 -16.71
C GLU A 131 -5.73 0.25 -15.94
N THR A 132 -4.54 0.76 -16.22
CA THR A 132 -3.33 0.41 -15.44
C THR A 132 -3.44 0.93 -14.01
N ILE A 133 -3.96 2.15 -13.82
CA ILE A 133 -4.17 2.73 -12.49
C ILE A 133 -5.21 1.91 -11.71
N ASN A 134 -6.30 1.51 -12.36
CA ASN A 134 -7.34 0.65 -11.79
C ASN A 134 -6.75 -0.69 -11.35
N PHE A 135 -5.96 -1.33 -12.22
CA PHE A 135 -5.28 -2.60 -11.90
C PHE A 135 -4.35 -2.46 -10.70
N ILE A 136 -3.46 -1.45 -10.70
CA ILE A 136 -2.53 -1.19 -9.59
C ILE A 136 -3.29 -0.94 -8.28
N THR A 137 -4.42 -0.23 -8.34
CA THR A 137 -5.24 0.07 -7.16
C THR A 137 -5.86 -1.20 -6.58
N ILE A 138 -6.44 -2.05 -7.42
CA ILE A 138 -7.02 -3.33 -7.00
C ILE A 138 -5.93 -4.26 -6.45
N PHE A 139 -4.81 -4.39 -7.17
CA PHE A 139 -3.68 -5.19 -6.73
C PHE A 139 -3.15 -4.75 -5.37
N THR A 140 -2.96 -3.43 -5.20
CA THR A 140 -2.57 -2.83 -3.93
C THR A 140 -3.58 -3.19 -2.84
N PHE A 141 -4.86 -2.93 -3.06
CA PHE A 141 -5.90 -3.21 -2.08
C PHE A 141 -5.92 -4.69 -1.64
N SER A 142 -5.87 -5.62 -2.59
CA SER A 142 -5.79 -7.05 -2.31
C SER A 142 -4.53 -7.41 -1.51
N PHE A 143 -3.38 -6.83 -1.87
CA PHE A 143 -2.12 -7.03 -1.14
C PHE A 143 -2.22 -6.55 0.31
N ILE A 144 -2.81 -5.37 0.54
CA ILE A 144 -3.03 -4.84 1.90
C ILE A 144 -3.89 -5.78 2.73
N LEU A 145 -5.03 -6.21 2.19
CA LEU A 145 -5.93 -7.13 2.89
C LEU A 145 -5.26 -8.46 3.22
N SER A 146 -4.47 -8.99 2.29
CA SER A 146 -3.74 -10.25 2.49
C SER A 146 -2.77 -10.17 3.66
N CYS A 147 -2.15 -9.01 3.87
CA CYS A 147 -1.28 -8.78 5.03
C CYS A 147 -2.07 -8.81 6.34
N PHE A 148 -3.25 -8.19 6.38
CA PHE A 148 -4.11 -8.21 7.57
C PHE A 148 -4.65 -9.62 7.85
N ILE A 149 -5.02 -10.37 6.82
CA ILE A 149 -5.46 -11.75 6.97
C ILE A 149 -4.33 -12.63 7.47
N TRP A 150 -3.14 -12.57 6.86
CA TRP A 150 -1.98 -13.30 7.36
C TRP A 150 -1.71 -12.94 8.82
N LEU A 151 -1.73 -11.65 9.16
CA LEU A 151 -1.46 -11.19 10.52
C LEU A 151 -2.39 -11.82 11.58
N VAL A 152 -3.69 -11.94 11.30
CA VAL A 152 -4.66 -12.46 12.27
C VAL A 152 -4.84 -13.98 12.20
N GLU A 153 -4.56 -14.60 11.05
CA GLU A 153 -4.81 -16.03 10.84
C GLU A 153 -3.57 -16.93 10.95
N HIS A 154 -2.35 -16.43 10.68
CA HIS A 154 -1.17 -17.30 10.50
C HIS A 154 -0.81 -18.19 11.69
N GLU A 155 -1.13 -17.80 12.93
CA GLU A 155 -0.81 -18.59 14.13
C GLU A 155 -1.86 -19.66 14.44
N VAL A 156 -3.08 -19.51 13.92
CA VAL A 156 -4.24 -20.34 14.29
C VAL A 156 -4.83 -21.13 13.14
N ASN A 157 -4.60 -20.70 11.89
CA ASN A 157 -5.21 -21.26 10.70
C ASN A 157 -4.21 -22.11 9.94
N PRO A 158 -4.38 -23.45 9.90
CA PRO A 158 -3.47 -24.33 9.18
C PRO A 158 -3.49 -24.13 7.66
N GLY A 159 -4.54 -23.49 7.13
CA GLY A 159 -4.66 -23.11 5.72
C GLY A 159 -3.84 -21.87 5.34
N ILE A 160 -3.29 -21.12 6.30
CA ILE A 160 -2.53 -19.89 6.04
C ILE A 160 -1.16 -20.01 6.72
N ASN A 161 -0.19 -20.55 6.00
CA ASN A 161 1.17 -20.76 6.53
C ASN A 161 2.11 -19.60 6.19
N ASN A 162 1.91 -18.97 5.03
CA ASN A 162 2.73 -17.89 4.52
C ASN A 162 1.87 -16.79 3.88
N PHE A 163 2.51 -15.69 3.45
CA PHE A 163 1.81 -14.59 2.78
C PHE A 163 1.10 -15.03 1.49
N GLY A 164 1.69 -15.96 0.74
CA GLY A 164 1.12 -16.48 -0.50
C GLY A 164 -0.25 -17.13 -0.30
N ASP A 165 -0.42 -17.92 0.77
CA ASP A 165 -1.69 -18.55 1.11
C ASP A 165 -2.77 -17.51 1.45
N ALA A 166 -2.40 -16.49 2.25
CA ALA A 166 -3.29 -15.38 2.57
C ALA A 166 -3.65 -14.54 1.34
N PHE A 167 -2.70 -14.35 0.42
CA PHE A 167 -2.92 -13.63 -0.84
C PHE A 167 -3.83 -14.39 -1.78
N TYR A 168 -3.62 -15.69 -1.92
CA TYR A 168 -4.51 -16.58 -2.66
C TYR A 168 -5.94 -16.52 -2.11
N PHE A 169 -6.11 -16.73 -0.80
CA PHE A 169 -7.42 -16.67 -0.14
C PHE A 169 -8.12 -15.33 -0.36
N THR A 170 -7.38 -14.22 -0.22
CA THR A 170 -7.91 -12.87 -0.42
C THR A 170 -8.38 -12.67 -1.86
N VAL A 171 -7.56 -13.03 -2.86
CA VAL A 171 -7.92 -12.89 -4.28
C VAL A 171 -9.14 -13.73 -4.63
N VAL A 172 -9.18 -15.00 -4.20
CA VAL A 172 -10.32 -15.91 -4.44
C VAL A 172 -11.61 -15.39 -3.80
N SER A 173 -11.51 -14.80 -2.61
CA SER A 173 -12.65 -14.21 -1.89
C SER A 173 -13.15 -12.93 -2.56
N LEU A 174 -12.25 -12.01 -2.93
CA LEU A 174 -12.62 -10.73 -3.56
C LEU A 174 -13.15 -10.90 -4.99
N THR A 175 -12.67 -11.92 -5.70
CA THR A 175 -13.19 -12.30 -7.02
C THR A 175 -14.49 -13.09 -6.95
N THR A 176 -14.99 -13.36 -5.74
CA THR A 176 -16.22 -14.14 -5.46
C THR A 176 -16.18 -15.56 -6.01
N ILE A 177 -14.99 -16.09 -6.32
CA ILE A 177 -14.82 -17.49 -6.75
C ILE A 177 -15.09 -18.42 -5.57
N GLY A 178 -14.49 -18.13 -4.41
CA GLY A 178 -14.79 -18.80 -3.14
C GLY A 178 -14.65 -20.32 -3.18
N TYR A 179 -13.47 -20.85 -3.51
CA TYR A 179 -13.23 -22.31 -3.55
C TYR A 179 -13.56 -23.04 -2.23
N GLY A 180 -13.46 -22.34 -1.10
CA GLY A 180 -13.83 -22.88 0.22
C GLY A 180 -12.77 -23.80 0.84
N ASP A 181 -11.59 -23.87 0.26
CA ASP A 181 -10.43 -24.61 0.74
C ASP A 181 -9.74 -23.92 1.93
N ILE A 182 -9.71 -22.58 1.93
CA ILE A 182 -9.25 -21.76 3.06
C ILE A 182 -10.42 -20.90 3.54
N THR A 183 -10.66 -20.91 4.85
CA THR A 183 -11.66 -20.05 5.50
C THR A 183 -11.09 -19.42 6.77
N PRO A 184 -11.47 -18.18 7.11
CA PRO A 184 -10.95 -17.50 8.29
C PRO A 184 -11.52 -18.16 9.55
N MET A 185 -10.65 -18.48 10.50
CA MET A 185 -11.02 -19.09 11.77
C MET A 185 -11.29 -18.02 12.83
N THR A 186 -10.58 -16.89 12.77
CA THR A 186 -10.70 -15.79 13.74
C THR A 186 -11.91 -14.88 13.49
N SER A 187 -12.37 -14.23 14.55
CA SER A 187 -13.45 -13.23 14.46
C SER A 187 -12.99 -12.00 13.67
N GLU A 188 -11.74 -11.61 13.86
CA GLU A 188 -11.07 -10.51 13.20
C GLU A 188 -10.93 -10.78 11.70
N GLY A 189 -10.44 -11.97 11.32
CA GLY A 189 -10.31 -12.40 9.93
C GLY A 189 -11.65 -12.42 9.20
N LYS A 190 -12.71 -12.92 9.86
CA LYS A 190 -14.09 -12.87 9.33
C LYS A 190 -14.56 -11.44 9.09
N LEU A 191 -14.36 -10.55 10.07
CA LEU A 191 -14.76 -9.15 9.94
C LEU A 191 -14.02 -8.45 8.80
N ILE A 192 -12.70 -8.67 8.67
CA ILE A 192 -11.87 -8.10 7.60
C ILE A 192 -12.42 -8.50 6.23
N ILE A 193 -12.73 -9.80 6.01
CA ILE A 193 -13.25 -10.27 4.73
C ILE A 193 -14.65 -9.74 4.43
N VAL A 194 -15.54 -9.69 5.42
CA VAL A 194 -16.90 -9.13 5.23
C VAL A 194 -16.80 -7.68 4.76
N LEU A 195 -16.02 -6.86 5.46
CA LEU A 195 -15.83 -5.45 5.09
C LEU A 195 -15.17 -5.30 3.71
N ALA A 196 -14.21 -6.16 3.40
CA ALA A 196 -13.51 -6.14 2.12
C ALA A 196 -14.43 -6.48 0.93
N VAL A 197 -15.24 -7.53 1.06
CA VAL A 197 -16.21 -7.93 0.02
C VAL A 197 -17.28 -6.86 -0.15
N LEU A 198 -17.81 -6.29 0.94
CA LEU A 198 -18.77 -5.17 0.87
C LEU A 198 -18.17 -3.96 0.14
N TYR A 199 -16.89 -3.64 0.40
CA TYR A 199 -16.19 -2.57 -0.30
C TYR A 199 -16.10 -2.84 -1.81
N VAL A 200 -15.68 -4.04 -2.22
CA VAL A 200 -15.61 -4.41 -3.65
C VAL A 200 -16.97 -4.32 -4.32
N ILE A 201 -18.03 -4.87 -3.70
CA ILE A 201 -19.39 -4.79 -4.21
C ILE A 201 -19.84 -3.32 -4.37
N SER A 202 -19.57 -2.47 -3.38
CA SER A 202 -19.91 -1.04 -3.45
C SER A 202 -19.21 -0.32 -4.61
N GLY A 203 -17.95 -0.69 -4.89
CA GLY A 203 -17.18 -0.18 -6.02
C GLY A 203 -17.73 -0.62 -7.37
N LEU A 204 -18.12 -1.89 -7.50
CA LEU A 204 -18.76 -2.43 -8.71
C LEU A 204 -20.09 -1.74 -9.00
N VAL A 205 -20.95 -1.57 -7.99
CA VAL A 205 -22.24 -0.86 -8.11
C VAL A 205 -22.02 0.59 -8.55
N SER A 206 -21.01 1.27 -7.99
CA SER A 206 -20.69 2.66 -8.34
C SER A 206 -20.24 2.78 -9.80
N LYS A 207 -19.39 1.86 -10.29
CA LYS A 207 -18.98 1.82 -11.70
C LYS A 207 -20.14 1.51 -12.64
N ALA A 208 -21.00 0.56 -12.29
CA ALA A 208 -22.18 0.22 -13.10
C ALA A 208 -23.12 1.43 -13.25
N LYS A 209 -23.36 2.19 -12.17
CA LYS A 209 -24.13 3.45 -12.23
C LYS A 209 -23.47 4.48 -13.14
N GLY A 210 -22.15 4.62 -13.07
CA GLY A 210 -21.39 5.54 -13.92
C GLY A 210 -21.55 5.21 -15.41
N PHE A 211 -21.43 3.94 -15.77
CA PHE A 211 -21.60 3.45 -17.14
C PHE A 211 -23.03 3.71 -17.66
N LEU A 212 -24.06 3.35 -16.89
CA LEU A 212 -25.45 3.60 -17.27
C LEU A 212 -25.74 5.10 -17.45
N HIS A 213 -25.21 5.95 -16.57
CA HIS A 213 -25.37 7.39 -16.67
C HIS A 213 -24.71 7.97 -17.94
N GLU A 214 -23.53 7.47 -18.30
CA GLU A 214 -22.84 7.85 -19.54
C GLU A 214 -23.61 7.41 -20.79
N GLU A 215 -24.13 6.18 -20.80
CA GLU A 215 -24.96 5.67 -21.90
C GLU A 215 -26.25 6.49 -22.08
N HIS A 216 -26.95 6.78 -20.97
CA HIS A 216 -28.12 7.67 -20.99
C HIS A 216 -27.76 9.06 -21.52
N ARG A 217 -26.63 9.64 -21.11
CA ARG A 217 -26.18 10.95 -21.59
C ARG A 217 -25.95 10.95 -23.10
N LEU A 218 -25.24 9.94 -23.63
CA LEU A 218 -24.98 9.78 -25.06
C LEU A 218 -26.28 9.61 -25.85
N TYR A 219 -27.24 8.85 -25.32
CA TYR A 219 -28.56 8.70 -25.94
C TYR A 219 -29.29 10.04 -26.09
N TYR A 220 -29.30 10.89 -25.05
CA TYR A 220 -29.93 12.20 -25.11
C TYR A 220 -29.19 13.20 -25.99
N GLU A 221 -27.85 13.20 -25.99
CA GLU A 221 -27.05 14.04 -26.90
C GLU A 221 -27.32 13.68 -28.36
N ASN A 222 -27.31 12.38 -28.70
CA ASN A 222 -27.64 11.91 -30.05
C ASN A 222 -29.07 12.26 -30.47
N LYS A 223 -30.04 12.18 -29.55
CA LYS A 223 -31.43 12.59 -29.82
C LYS A 223 -31.55 14.10 -30.08
N LYS A 224 -30.79 14.94 -29.35
CA LYS A 224 -30.74 16.39 -29.59
C LYS A 224 -30.10 16.74 -30.94
N ILE A 225 -29.03 16.05 -31.32
CA ILE A 225 -28.35 16.24 -32.61
C ILE A 225 -29.30 15.90 -33.76
N LYS A 226 -29.99 14.75 -33.71
CA LYS A 226 -30.97 14.36 -34.74
C LYS A 226 -32.07 15.41 -34.92
N LYS A 227 -32.56 16.01 -33.81
CA LYS A 227 -33.60 17.05 -33.85
C LYS A 227 -33.12 18.40 -34.39
N LYS A 228 -31.81 18.67 -34.41
CA LYS A 228 -31.24 19.91 -34.99
C LYS A 228 -30.99 19.80 -36.51
N ILE A 229 -30.93 18.58 -37.03
CA ILE A 229 -30.62 18.30 -38.45
C ILE A 229 -31.92 18.07 -39.25
N SER A 230 -33.04 17.77 -38.57
CA SER A 230 -34.40 17.74 -39.12
C SER A 230 -35.05 19.12 -39.11
#